data_AF-A0A940NAD2-F1
#
_entry.id   AF-A0A940NAD2-F1
#
_cell.length_a   1.000
_cell.length_b   1.000
_cell.length_c   1.000
_cell.angle_alpha   90.00
_cell.angle_beta   90.00
_cell.angle_gamma   90.00
#
_symmetry.space_group_name_H-M   'P 1'
#
loop_
_entity.id
_entity.type
_entity.pdbx_description
1 polymer ?
#
loop_
_entity_poly.entity_id
_entity_poly.type
_entity_poly.pdbx_seq_one_letter_code
_entity_poly.pdbx_strand_id
1 'polypeptide(L)'
;MSDSFLSEPALDVPIVFVDLETTGGSLNDHRITEIGVVEVGPHGSSTWTTLVDPGQPIPPFIQQLTGITDDMVRGAPAFESIAADLFARLDGKLFIAHNASFDRGFLRSEFQRAGFAFNPDMLCTVRLSRALFPTEKRHGLDALVERHALVPSDRHRALADADLLWQFWQRLHGLIPVDVLRAQIDKTMRRFRLAGDITEDLIDTAPAGCGVYVFYGEGDAPLYVGRSVRVRQRLRTHLTGERRSSKELRLAQQVRRVEWRATGGEIGALLTEAQWIATLRPPHNRVPRVGRADPVDAPWPYEGAIAFEERDASEGAHVFHVVDRWRYLGHAPSLAEASGLLTPGTQGLFELSTWRILQSHLARGLRVLTLGRAPAESDPRAVAAASADAA
;
A
#
# COMPACT_ATOMS: atom_id res chain seq x y z
N MET A 1 -37.63 -4.85 0.76
CA MET A 1 -37.47 -6.31 0.62
C MET A 1 -37.03 -6.82 1.99
N SER A 2 -37.63 -7.90 2.46
CA SER A 2 -37.63 -8.33 3.87
C SER A 2 -36.24 -8.36 4.52
N ASP A 3 -36.09 -7.61 5.61
CA ASP A 3 -35.02 -7.70 6.63
C ASP A 3 -35.06 -9.08 7.33
N SER A 4 -34.87 -10.15 6.57
CA SER A 4 -34.80 -11.48 7.16
C SER A 4 -33.46 -11.61 7.86
N PHE A 5 -33.47 -11.36 9.16
CA PHE A 5 -32.48 -11.90 10.06
C PHE A 5 -32.30 -13.39 9.73
N LEU A 6 -31.06 -13.86 9.66
CA LEU A 6 -30.75 -15.25 9.37
C LEU A 6 -31.36 -16.10 10.48
N SER A 7 -32.25 -17.04 10.13
CA SER A 7 -32.98 -17.87 11.10
C SER A 7 -32.04 -18.69 11.99
N GLU A 8 -30.90 -19.13 11.45
CA GLU A 8 -29.79 -19.72 12.20
C GLU A 8 -28.47 -19.07 11.76
N PRO A 9 -27.89 -18.16 12.56
CA PRO A 9 -26.62 -17.55 12.22
C PRO A 9 -25.43 -18.49 12.51
N ALA A 10 -24.38 -18.40 11.68
CA ALA A 10 -23.14 -19.15 11.84
C ALA A 10 -22.28 -18.55 12.97
N LEU A 11 -22.52 -17.27 13.28
CA LEU A 11 -21.84 -16.48 14.30
C LEU A 11 -22.85 -15.78 15.20
N ASP A 12 -22.60 -15.80 16.50
CA ASP A 12 -23.43 -15.12 17.50
C ASP A 12 -22.82 -13.78 17.95
N VAL A 13 -21.86 -13.25 17.19
CA VAL A 13 -21.19 -11.96 17.45
C VAL A 13 -21.66 -10.91 16.44
N PRO A 14 -21.74 -9.63 16.82
CA PRO A 14 -21.96 -8.55 15.86
C PRO A 14 -20.85 -8.55 14.80
N ILE A 15 -21.24 -8.34 13.54
CA ILE A 15 -20.32 -8.33 12.40
C ILE A 15 -20.46 -7.03 11.62
N VAL A 16 -19.39 -6.63 10.94
CA VAL A 16 -19.39 -5.48 10.05
C VAL A 16 -18.74 -5.87 8.73
N PHE A 17 -19.40 -5.55 7.62
CA PHE A 17 -18.83 -5.62 6.29
C PHE A 17 -18.28 -4.25 5.93
N VAL A 18 -17.02 -4.20 5.55
CA VAL A 18 -16.31 -2.96 5.26
C VAL A 18 -15.64 -3.05 3.90
N ASP A 19 -15.68 -1.94 3.17
CA ASP A 19 -14.94 -1.73 1.94
C ASP A 19 -14.48 -0.27 1.90
N LEU A 20 -13.34 -0.01 1.25
CA LEU A 20 -12.71 1.30 1.19
C LEU A 20 -12.33 1.65 -0.24
N GLU A 21 -12.56 2.91 -0.61
CA GLU A 21 -11.87 3.52 -1.74
C GLU A 21 -10.68 4.33 -1.24
N THR A 22 -9.59 4.31 -2.00
CA THR A 22 -8.31 4.91 -1.61
C THR A 22 -7.66 5.64 -2.77
N THR A 23 -6.77 6.58 -2.46
CA THR A 23 -5.95 7.28 -3.46
C THR A 23 -4.88 6.39 -4.14
N GLY A 24 -4.80 5.10 -3.80
CA GLY A 24 -3.86 4.12 -4.36
C GLY A 24 -3.54 2.97 -3.40
N GLY A 25 -2.64 2.07 -3.79
CA GLY A 25 -2.47 0.77 -3.11
C GLY A 25 -1.45 0.67 -1.96
N SER A 26 -0.62 1.70 -1.73
CA SER A 26 0.43 1.72 -0.70
C SER A 26 -0.02 2.46 0.57
N LEU A 27 0.09 1.81 1.74
CA LEU A 27 -0.33 2.37 3.04
C LEU A 27 0.47 3.60 3.49
N ASN A 28 1.69 3.77 2.98
CA ASN A 28 2.58 4.87 3.39
C ASN A 28 2.33 6.14 2.60
N ASP A 29 1.93 5.98 1.34
CA ASP A 29 1.86 7.06 0.35
C ASP A 29 0.40 7.42 0.00
N HIS A 30 -0.56 6.55 0.34
CA HIS A 30 -1.97 6.74 0.01
C HIS A 30 -2.86 6.81 1.25
N ARG A 31 -4.04 7.38 1.03
CA ARG A 31 -5.05 7.77 2.02
C ARG A 31 -6.44 7.32 1.56
N ILE A 32 -7.36 7.14 2.51
CA ILE A 32 -8.76 6.75 2.28
C ILE A 32 -9.55 7.92 1.66
N THR A 33 -10.42 7.63 0.68
CA THR A 33 -11.32 8.60 0.02
C THR A 33 -12.80 8.30 0.24
N GLU A 34 -13.17 7.05 0.50
CA GLU A 34 -14.54 6.65 0.86
C GLU A 34 -14.50 5.44 1.80
N ILE A 35 -15.46 5.37 2.71
CA ILE A 35 -15.64 4.23 3.62
C ILE A 35 -17.09 3.77 3.52
N GLY A 36 -17.30 2.49 3.23
CA GLY A 36 -18.60 1.84 3.27
C GLY A 36 -18.66 0.81 4.40
N VAL A 37 -19.72 0.84 5.20
CA VAL A 37 -19.94 -0.09 6.31
C VAL A 37 -21.37 -0.62 6.28
N VAL A 38 -21.52 -1.94 6.28
CA VAL A 38 -22.78 -2.63 6.59
C VAL A 38 -22.63 -3.33 7.93
N GLU A 39 -23.34 -2.85 8.93
CA GLU A 39 -23.36 -3.44 10.27
C GLU A 39 -24.49 -4.45 10.36
N VAL A 40 -24.21 -5.61 10.95
CA VAL A 40 -25.22 -6.65 11.18
C VAL A 40 -25.12 -7.12 12.63
N GLY A 41 -26.25 -7.02 13.32
CA GLY A 41 -26.38 -7.42 14.72
C GLY A 41 -27.75 -8.02 15.02
N PRO A 42 -28.04 -8.33 16.28
CA PRO A 42 -29.27 -9.01 16.70
C PRO A 42 -30.55 -8.23 16.35
N HIS A 43 -30.44 -6.93 16.07
CA HIS A 43 -31.56 -6.05 15.73
C HIS A 43 -31.71 -5.80 14.23
N GLY A 44 -30.98 -6.54 13.38
CA GLY A 44 -31.00 -6.40 11.93
C GLY A 44 -29.71 -5.78 11.39
N SER A 45 -29.80 -5.23 10.18
CA SER A 45 -28.68 -4.59 9.48
C SER A 45 -28.87 -3.08 9.35
N SER A 46 -27.77 -2.32 9.41
CA SER A 46 -27.74 -0.88 9.14
C SER A 46 -26.53 -0.52 8.29
N THR A 47 -26.66 0.53 7.48
CA THR A 47 -25.59 0.99 6.58
C THR A 47 -25.04 2.34 7.02
N TRP A 48 -23.74 2.55 6.85
CA TRP A 48 -23.08 3.84 7.03
C TRP A 48 -22.05 4.05 5.92
N THR A 49 -21.97 5.26 5.39
CA THR A 49 -20.98 5.61 4.38
C THR A 49 -20.56 7.07 4.52
N THR A 50 -19.32 7.38 4.16
CA THR A 50 -18.84 8.75 4.03
C THR A 50 -17.74 8.85 2.99
N LEU A 51 -17.74 9.94 2.23
CA LEU A 51 -16.51 10.43 1.60
C LEU A 51 -15.57 10.96 2.69
N VAL A 52 -14.28 10.91 2.41
CA VAL A 52 -13.21 11.39 3.29
C VAL A 52 -12.30 12.28 2.48
N ASP A 53 -11.92 13.44 3.02
CA ASP A 53 -10.86 14.25 2.45
C ASP A 53 -9.51 13.56 2.74
N PRO A 54 -8.81 13.03 1.71
CA PRO A 54 -7.54 12.34 1.89
C PRO A 54 -6.39 13.29 2.25
N GLY A 55 -6.59 14.62 2.14
CA GLY A 55 -5.55 15.62 2.34
C GLY A 55 -4.46 15.60 1.26
N GLN A 56 -4.71 14.94 0.13
CA GLN A 56 -3.80 14.83 -1.01
C GLN A 56 -4.56 14.63 -2.33
N PRO A 57 -3.99 15.01 -3.49
CA PRO A 57 -4.64 14.81 -4.78
C PRO A 57 -4.92 13.33 -5.06
N ILE A 58 -6.08 13.04 -5.65
CA ILE A 58 -6.43 11.70 -6.12
C ILE A 58 -5.83 11.50 -7.53
N PRO A 59 -4.96 10.49 -7.77
CA PRO A 59 -4.38 10.27 -9.09
C PRO A 59 -5.46 10.05 -10.18
N PRO A 60 -5.31 10.59 -11.42
CA PRO A 60 -6.34 10.51 -12.45
C PRO A 60 -6.83 9.09 -12.76
N PHE A 61 -5.93 8.10 -12.73
CA PHE A 61 -6.30 6.71 -12.98
C PHE A 61 -7.18 6.13 -11.86
N ILE A 62 -7.00 6.59 -10.61
CA ILE A 62 -7.86 6.21 -9.47
C ILE A 62 -9.22 6.89 -9.59
N GLN A 63 -9.26 8.16 -10.00
CA GLN A 63 -10.54 8.85 -10.27
C GLN A 63 -11.32 8.14 -11.37
N GLN A 64 -10.65 7.65 -12.41
CA GLN A 64 -11.29 6.87 -13.48
C GLN A 64 -11.79 5.50 -12.98
N LEU A 65 -11.05 4.86 -12.07
CA LEU A 65 -11.39 3.53 -11.55
C LEU A 65 -12.57 3.57 -10.57
N THR A 66 -12.55 4.53 -9.66
CA THR A 66 -13.49 4.62 -8.53
C THR A 66 -14.64 5.61 -8.78
N GLY A 67 -14.48 6.49 -9.77
CA GLY A 67 -15.39 7.61 -10.01
C GLY A 67 -15.28 8.75 -8.99
N ILE A 68 -14.44 8.63 -7.96
CA ILE A 68 -14.26 9.65 -6.92
C ILE A 68 -13.26 10.69 -7.40
N THR A 69 -13.70 11.95 -7.49
CA THR A 69 -12.87 13.07 -7.93
C THR A 69 -12.40 13.94 -6.77
N ASP A 70 -11.35 14.74 -6.98
CA ASP A 70 -10.89 15.74 -6.02
C ASP A 70 -12.00 16.73 -5.62
N ASP A 71 -12.92 17.03 -6.54
CA ASP A 71 -14.06 17.91 -6.29
C ASP A 71 -15.10 17.27 -5.34
N MET A 72 -15.27 15.94 -5.39
CA MET A 72 -16.20 15.22 -4.53
C MET A 72 -15.72 15.16 -3.07
N VAL A 73 -14.42 14.97 -2.87
CA VAL A 73 -13.83 14.92 -1.52
C VAL A 73 -13.54 16.31 -0.96
N ARG A 74 -13.61 17.36 -1.79
CA ARG A 74 -13.44 18.74 -1.32
C ARG A 74 -14.58 19.13 -0.39
N GLY A 75 -14.24 19.35 0.88
CA GLY A 75 -15.22 19.66 1.93
C GLY A 75 -15.84 18.44 2.61
N ALA A 76 -15.44 17.22 2.20
CA ALA A 76 -15.69 16.01 2.98
C ALA A 76 -14.90 16.08 4.30
N PRO A 77 -15.32 15.36 5.36
CA PRO A 77 -14.59 15.33 6.62
C PRO A 77 -13.19 14.71 6.43
N ALA A 78 -12.19 15.26 7.13
CA ALA A 78 -10.91 14.58 7.30
C ALA A 78 -11.09 13.34 8.19
N PHE A 79 -10.27 12.30 8.01
CA PHE A 79 -10.40 11.05 8.78
C PHE A 79 -10.40 11.29 10.31
N GLU A 80 -9.54 12.17 10.81
CA GLU A 80 -9.45 12.49 12.25
C GLU A 80 -10.80 12.93 12.83
N SER A 81 -11.61 13.67 12.08
CA SER A 81 -12.91 14.15 12.53
C SER A 81 -13.98 13.06 12.66
N ILE A 82 -13.85 11.95 11.93
CA ILE A 82 -14.76 10.80 11.97
C ILE A 82 -14.21 9.62 12.77
N ALA A 83 -12.95 9.69 13.21
CA ALA A 83 -12.24 8.56 13.80
C ALA A 83 -12.94 8.00 15.05
N ALA A 84 -13.38 8.85 15.97
CA ALA A 84 -14.04 8.38 17.20
C ALA A 84 -15.34 7.61 16.90
N ASP A 85 -16.19 8.16 16.04
CA ASP A 85 -17.49 7.56 15.68
C ASP A 85 -17.30 6.27 14.86
N LEU A 86 -16.35 6.26 13.92
CA LEU A 86 -16.02 5.07 13.15
C LEU A 86 -15.40 3.99 14.03
N PHE A 87 -14.52 4.34 14.96
CA PHE A 87 -13.93 3.38 15.90
C PHE A 87 -15.02 2.72 16.73
N ALA A 88 -15.93 3.50 17.32
CA ALA A 88 -17.06 2.98 18.08
C ALA A 88 -17.99 2.08 17.23
N ARG A 89 -18.10 2.36 15.93
CA ARG A 89 -18.86 1.53 14.99
C ARG A 89 -18.21 0.19 14.72
N LEU A 90 -16.87 0.12 14.69
CA LEU A 90 -16.13 -1.09 14.30
C LEU A 90 -15.67 -1.93 15.50
N ASP A 91 -15.42 -1.29 16.66
CA ASP A 91 -14.81 -1.92 17.82
C ASP A 91 -15.69 -3.04 18.41
N GLY A 92 -15.03 -4.13 18.84
CA GLY A 92 -15.69 -5.31 19.39
C GLY A 92 -16.51 -6.15 18.39
N LYS A 93 -16.55 -5.78 17.11
CA LYS A 93 -17.27 -6.52 16.05
C LYS A 93 -16.30 -7.33 15.18
N LEU A 94 -16.78 -8.41 14.57
CA LEU A 94 -15.98 -9.12 13.56
C LEU A 94 -15.89 -8.28 12.29
N PHE A 95 -14.68 -7.88 11.93
CA PHE A 95 -14.40 -7.11 10.72
C PHE A 95 -14.35 -8.03 9.49
N ILE A 96 -15.28 -7.85 8.57
CA ILE A 96 -15.38 -8.66 7.35
C ILE A 96 -15.15 -7.77 6.12
N ALA A 97 -14.23 -8.16 5.24
CA ALA A 97 -13.93 -7.41 4.03
C ALA A 97 -13.46 -8.33 2.89
N HIS A 98 -13.49 -7.83 1.67
CA HIS A 98 -12.95 -8.52 0.49
C HIS A 98 -11.48 -8.17 0.35
N ASN A 99 -10.59 -9.14 0.55
CA ASN A 99 -9.17 -8.85 0.81
C ASN A 99 -8.94 -8.01 2.07
N ALA A 100 -9.60 -8.40 3.17
CA ALA A 100 -9.67 -7.65 4.42
C ALA A 100 -8.34 -7.16 5.04
N SER A 101 -7.18 -7.70 4.65
CA SER A 101 -5.88 -7.15 5.07
C SER A 101 -5.63 -5.74 4.52
N PHE A 102 -6.11 -5.46 3.30
CA PHE A 102 -6.01 -4.16 2.64
C PHE A 102 -6.80 -3.10 3.41
N ASP A 103 -8.11 -3.32 3.57
CA ASP A 103 -9.01 -2.37 4.24
C ASP A 103 -8.61 -2.12 5.68
N ARG A 104 -8.37 -3.19 6.43
CA ARG A 104 -7.89 -3.08 7.81
C ARG A 104 -6.54 -2.38 7.89
N GLY A 105 -5.65 -2.56 6.91
CA GLY A 105 -4.36 -1.89 6.84
C GLY A 105 -4.50 -0.37 6.75
N PHE A 106 -5.35 0.11 5.85
CA PHE A 106 -5.65 1.53 5.69
C PHE A 106 -6.32 2.10 6.94
N LEU A 107 -7.36 1.44 7.45
CA LEU A 107 -8.02 1.87 8.69
C LEU A 107 -7.05 1.90 9.88
N ARG A 108 -6.20 0.88 10.04
CA ARG A 108 -5.19 0.88 11.12
C ARG A 108 -4.22 2.05 10.99
N SER A 109 -3.76 2.37 9.78
CA SER A 109 -2.87 3.52 9.53
C SER A 109 -3.56 4.84 9.90
N GLU A 110 -4.80 5.05 9.45
CA GLU A 110 -5.55 6.26 9.72
C GLU A 110 -5.93 6.40 11.21
N PHE A 111 -6.39 5.31 11.83
CA PHE A 111 -6.66 5.27 13.27
C PHE A 111 -5.42 5.56 14.10
N GLN A 112 -4.27 4.99 13.73
CA GLN A 112 -3.01 5.24 14.42
C GLN A 112 -2.63 6.72 14.34
N ARG A 113 -2.83 7.39 13.20
CA ARG A 113 -2.62 8.84 13.05
C ARG A 113 -3.56 9.65 13.94
N ALA A 114 -4.80 9.19 14.10
CA ALA A 114 -5.79 9.80 14.98
C ALA A 114 -5.66 9.38 16.47
N GLY A 115 -4.65 8.60 16.84
CA GLY A 115 -4.40 8.19 18.23
C GLY A 115 -5.17 6.95 18.72
N PHE A 116 -5.80 6.19 17.83
CA PHE A 116 -6.53 4.97 18.14
C PHE A 116 -5.73 3.70 17.80
N ALA A 117 -5.79 2.70 18.68
CA ALA A 117 -5.22 1.39 18.43
C ALA A 117 -6.28 0.46 17.82
N PHE A 118 -6.29 0.32 16.49
CA PHE A 118 -7.25 -0.53 15.78
C PHE A 118 -6.64 -1.89 15.42
N ASN A 119 -7.16 -2.95 16.04
CA ASN A 119 -6.72 -4.34 15.81
C ASN A 119 -7.89 -5.33 15.97
N PRO A 120 -8.87 -5.32 15.04
CA PRO A 120 -10.07 -6.14 15.17
C PRO A 120 -9.78 -7.62 14.87
N ASP A 121 -10.59 -8.52 15.43
CA ASP A 121 -10.78 -9.84 14.83
C ASP A 121 -11.34 -9.65 13.42
N MET A 122 -10.83 -10.41 12.45
CA MET A 122 -11.21 -10.22 11.05
C MET A 122 -11.40 -11.52 10.27
N LEU A 123 -12.22 -11.42 9.23
CA LEU A 123 -12.51 -12.48 8.27
C LEU A 123 -12.41 -11.94 6.84
N CYS A 124 -11.60 -12.60 6.00
CA CYS A 124 -11.47 -12.26 4.59
C CYS A 124 -12.38 -13.15 3.73
N THR A 125 -13.32 -12.53 3.00
CA THR A 125 -14.31 -13.26 2.18
C THR A 125 -13.68 -14.02 1.01
N VAL A 126 -12.55 -13.54 0.46
CA VAL A 126 -11.80 -14.29 -0.56
C VAL A 126 -11.30 -15.63 0.00
N ARG A 127 -10.76 -15.62 1.22
CA ARG A 127 -10.23 -16.83 1.87
C ARG A 127 -11.34 -17.78 2.25
N LEU A 128 -12.43 -17.25 2.79
CA LEU A 128 -13.62 -18.03 3.10
C LEU A 128 -14.16 -18.69 1.82
N SER A 129 -14.26 -17.92 0.72
CA SER A 129 -14.70 -18.43 -0.57
C SER A 129 -13.77 -19.52 -1.12
N ARG A 130 -12.44 -19.35 -1.07
CA ARG A 130 -11.45 -20.39 -1.44
C ARG A 130 -11.60 -21.66 -0.60
N ALA A 131 -11.89 -21.52 0.68
CA ALA A 131 -12.07 -22.66 1.59
C ALA A 131 -13.38 -23.42 1.32
N LEU A 132 -14.46 -22.70 1.00
CA LEU A 132 -15.77 -23.27 0.72
C LEU A 132 -15.89 -23.83 -0.70
N PHE A 133 -15.22 -23.20 -1.67
CA PHE A 133 -15.31 -23.53 -3.10
C PHE A 133 -13.92 -23.76 -3.70
N PRO A 134 -13.17 -24.80 -3.29
CA PRO A 134 -11.76 -24.99 -3.67
C PRO A 134 -11.53 -25.31 -5.15
N THR A 135 -12.56 -25.74 -5.88
CA THR A 135 -12.49 -26.04 -7.32
C THR A 135 -12.60 -24.79 -8.20
N GLU A 136 -12.98 -23.66 -7.60
CA GLU A 136 -13.17 -22.40 -8.31
C GLU A 136 -11.83 -21.71 -8.57
N LYS A 137 -11.69 -21.14 -9.78
CA LYS A 137 -10.43 -20.50 -10.19
C LYS A 137 -10.32 -19.03 -9.75
N ARG A 138 -11.47 -18.35 -9.60
CA ARG A 138 -11.56 -16.91 -9.30
C ARG A 138 -12.38 -16.69 -8.05
N HIS A 139 -11.90 -15.83 -7.16
CA HIS A 139 -12.58 -15.47 -5.90
C HIS A 139 -12.61 -13.96 -5.64
N GLY A 140 -12.28 -13.15 -6.66
CA GLY A 140 -12.48 -11.70 -6.62
C GLY A 140 -13.97 -11.35 -6.61
N LEU A 141 -14.29 -10.11 -6.26
CA LEU A 141 -15.67 -9.69 -5.99
C LEU A 141 -16.58 -9.89 -7.20
N ASP A 142 -16.12 -9.53 -8.41
CA ASP A 142 -16.87 -9.79 -9.66
C ASP A 142 -17.22 -11.26 -9.86
N ALA A 143 -16.29 -12.16 -9.51
CA ALA A 143 -16.53 -13.60 -9.61
C ALA A 143 -17.54 -14.08 -8.57
N LEU A 144 -17.60 -13.46 -7.39
CA LEU A 144 -18.62 -13.75 -6.39
C LEU A 144 -19.99 -13.23 -6.83
N VAL A 145 -20.04 -12.02 -7.39
CA VAL A 145 -21.26 -11.41 -7.95
C VAL A 145 -21.87 -12.33 -9.01
N GLU A 146 -21.06 -12.74 -9.99
CA GLU A 146 -21.46 -13.63 -11.08
C GLU A 146 -21.94 -14.99 -10.54
N ARG A 147 -21.11 -15.66 -9.71
CA ARG A 147 -21.37 -17.03 -9.24
C ARG A 147 -22.60 -17.13 -8.33
N HIS A 148 -22.78 -16.15 -7.45
CA HIS A 148 -23.82 -16.20 -6.41
C HIS A 148 -25.05 -15.36 -6.77
N ALA A 149 -25.12 -14.84 -8.00
CA ALA A 149 -26.20 -14.00 -8.48
C ALA A 149 -26.51 -12.87 -7.48
N LEU A 150 -25.46 -12.14 -7.09
CA LEU A 150 -25.56 -10.96 -6.24
C LEU A 150 -26.01 -9.78 -7.09
N VAL A 151 -26.73 -8.83 -6.49
CA VAL A 151 -27.32 -7.70 -7.22
C VAL A 151 -26.54 -6.43 -6.87
N PRO A 152 -25.63 -5.96 -7.74
CA PRO A 152 -24.92 -4.72 -7.52
C PRO A 152 -25.86 -3.52 -7.71
N SER A 153 -25.70 -2.51 -6.86
CA SER A 153 -26.37 -1.22 -7.01
C SER A 153 -25.52 -0.22 -7.79
N ASP A 154 -24.29 0.04 -7.32
CA ASP A 154 -23.31 0.95 -7.94
C ASP A 154 -21.88 0.42 -7.70
N ARG A 155 -21.39 -0.46 -8.58
CA ARG A 155 -20.07 -1.11 -8.42
C ARG A 155 -18.96 -0.05 -8.31
N HIS A 156 -17.94 -0.33 -7.48
CA HIS A 156 -16.81 0.58 -7.22
C HIS A 156 -17.18 1.82 -6.40
N ARG A 157 -18.23 1.69 -5.58
CA ARG A 157 -18.52 2.55 -4.45
C ARG A 157 -18.43 1.73 -3.19
N ALA A 158 -17.78 2.27 -2.16
CA ALA A 158 -17.43 1.50 -0.97
C ALA A 158 -18.66 0.85 -0.32
N LEU A 159 -19.79 1.57 -0.20
CA LEU A 159 -20.99 0.99 0.42
C LEU A 159 -21.64 -0.10 -0.43
N ALA A 160 -21.63 0.05 -1.76
CA ALA A 160 -22.21 -0.96 -2.65
C ALA A 160 -21.40 -2.26 -2.62
N ASP A 161 -20.08 -2.16 -2.54
CA ASP A 161 -19.20 -3.31 -2.46
C ASP A 161 -19.29 -4.00 -1.08
N ALA A 162 -19.41 -3.23 0.01
CA ALA A 162 -19.71 -3.78 1.34
C ALA A 162 -21.08 -4.50 1.38
N ASP A 163 -22.10 -3.96 0.73
CA ASP A 163 -23.42 -4.61 0.61
C ASP A 163 -23.36 -5.91 -0.19
N LEU A 164 -22.56 -5.98 -1.26
CA LEU A 164 -22.34 -7.23 -1.99
C LEU A 164 -21.72 -8.31 -1.09
N LEU A 165 -20.85 -7.95 -0.15
CA LEU A 165 -20.32 -8.91 0.84
C LEU A 165 -21.38 -9.39 1.81
N TRP A 166 -22.29 -8.51 2.23
CA TRP A 166 -23.45 -8.88 3.03
C TRP A 166 -24.38 -9.83 2.26
N GLN A 167 -24.70 -9.54 1.00
CA GLN A 167 -25.48 -10.42 0.14
C GLN A 167 -24.79 -11.79 -0.03
N PHE A 168 -23.47 -11.79 -0.27
CA PHE A 168 -22.69 -13.02 -0.35
C PHE A 168 -22.78 -13.84 0.94
N TRP A 169 -22.65 -13.18 2.10
CA TRP A 169 -22.81 -13.82 3.40
C TRP A 169 -24.20 -14.46 3.55
N GLN A 170 -25.27 -13.74 3.23
CA GLN A 170 -26.63 -14.29 3.25
C GLN A 170 -26.78 -15.50 2.32
N ARG A 171 -26.18 -15.46 1.12
CA ARG A 171 -26.17 -16.60 0.19
C ARG A 171 -25.47 -17.82 0.79
N LEU A 172 -24.35 -17.64 1.48
CA LEU A 172 -23.62 -18.76 2.09
C LEU A 172 -24.51 -19.54 3.08
N HIS A 173 -25.34 -18.86 3.86
CA HIS A 173 -26.26 -19.52 4.80
C HIS A 173 -27.39 -20.32 4.12
N GLY A 174 -27.73 -19.99 2.87
CA GLY A 174 -28.66 -20.79 2.08
C GLY A 174 -28.01 -21.95 1.31
N LEU A 175 -26.68 -21.91 1.11
CA LEU A 175 -25.94 -22.85 0.27
C LEU A 175 -25.12 -23.88 1.07
N ILE A 176 -24.64 -23.49 2.25
CA ILE A 176 -23.70 -24.27 3.06
C ILE A 176 -24.37 -24.60 4.40
N PRO A 177 -24.34 -25.88 4.85
CA PRO A 177 -24.78 -26.24 6.19
C PRO A 177 -24.08 -25.38 7.26
N VAL A 178 -24.84 -24.90 8.25
CA VAL A 178 -24.38 -23.89 9.22
C VAL A 178 -23.17 -24.35 10.05
N ASP A 179 -23.10 -25.64 10.37
CA ASP A 179 -21.99 -26.28 11.08
C ASP A 179 -20.71 -26.30 10.25
N VAL A 180 -20.82 -26.60 8.95
CA VAL A 180 -19.70 -26.54 8.00
C VAL A 180 -19.22 -25.10 7.82
N LEU A 181 -20.14 -24.16 7.67
CA LEU A 181 -19.82 -22.73 7.53
C LEU A 181 -19.09 -22.22 8.78
N ARG A 182 -19.61 -22.52 9.97
CA ARG A 182 -18.98 -22.16 11.26
C ARG A 182 -17.56 -22.74 11.38
N ALA A 183 -17.37 -24.01 11.04
CA ALA A 183 -16.06 -24.65 11.07
C ALA A 183 -15.05 -23.98 10.11
N GLN A 184 -15.48 -23.57 8.91
CA GLN A 184 -14.61 -22.87 7.97
C GLN A 184 -14.32 -21.43 8.37
N ILE A 185 -15.28 -20.72 8.96
CA ILE A 185 -15.07 -19.39 9.53
C ILE A 185 -14.00 -19.48 10.64
N ASP A 186 -14.19 -20.38 11.61
CA ASP A 186 -13.25 -20.58 12.72
C ASP A 186 -11.84 -20.90 12.23
N LYS A 187 -11.72 -21.81 11.25
CA LYS A 187 -10.44 -22.19 10.66
C LYS A 187 -9.77 -21.01 9.94
N THR A 188 -10.55 -20.22 9.21
CA THR A 188 -10.05 -19.06 8.45
C THR A 188 -9.56 -17.97 9.40
N MET A 189 -10.30 -17.70 10.48
CA MET A 189 -9.94 -16.75 11.53
C MET A 189 -8.73 -17.20 12.34
N ARG A 190 -8.66 -18.47 12.78
CA ARG A 190 -7.50 -19.01 13.53
C ARG A 190 -6.20 -18.91 12.74
N ARG A 191 -6.26 -19.22 11.44
CA ARG A 191 -5.09 -19.10 10.56
C ARG A 191 -4.65 -17.64 10.42
N PHE A 192 -5.56 -16.67 10.57
CA PHE A 192 -5.20 -15.26 10.62
C PHE A 192 -4.51 -14.89 11.94
N ARG A 193 -5.10 -15.28 13.08
CA ARG A 193 -4.51 -15.05 14.43
C ARG A 193 -3.10 -15.63 14.58
N LEU A 194 -2.79 -16.74 13.87
CA LEU A 194 -1.49 -17.42 13.97
C LEU A 194 -0.48 -17.02 12.87
N ALA A 195 -0.92 -16.45 11.75
CA ALA A 195 -0.05 -16.26 10.57
C ALA A 195 0.33 -14.83 10.23
N GLY A 196 -0.30 -13.80 10.83
CA GLY A 196 0.07 -12.40 10.58
C GLY A 196 -0.09 -11.98 9.11
N ASP A 197 -1.28 -11.47 8.80
CA ASP A 197 -1.63 -10.42 7.84
C ASP A 197 -1.25 -10.52 6.34
N ILE A 198 -0.40 -11.44 5.89
CA ILE A 198 0.01 -11.50 4.48
C ILE A 198 -0.86 -12.49 3.70
N THR A 199 -1.79 -11.94 2.92
CA THR A 199 -2.68 -12.70 2.01
C THR A 199 -2.11 -12.77 0.60
N GLU A 200 -2.58 -13.73 -0.19
CA GLU A 200 -2.22 -13.77 -1.62
C GLU A 200 -2.76 -12.55 -2.39
N ASP A 201 -3.92 -12.03 -1.99
CA ASP A 201 -4.55 -10.86 -2.61
C ASP A 201 -3.79 -9.57 -2.25
N LEU A 202 -3.21 -9.47 -1.04
CA LEU A 202 -2.23 -8.43 -0.72
C LEU A 202 -1.01 -8.53 -1.64
N ILE A 203 -0.51 -9.73 -1.92
CA ILE A 203 0.61 -9.88 -2.87
C ILE A 203 0.20 -9.41 -4.27
N ASP A 204 -1.06 -9.60 -4.68
CA ASP A 204 -1.57 -9.17 -5.97
C ASP A 204 -1.63 -7.65 -6.16
N THR A 205 -1.70 -6.86 -5.08
CA THR A 205 -1.61 -5.39 -5.16
C THR A 205 -0.16 -4.89 -5.32
N ALA A 206 0.84 -5.77 -5.23
CA ALA A 206 2.23 -5.41 -5.50
C ALA A 206 2.49 -5.14 -6.99
N PRO A 207 3.45 -4.25 -7.35
CA PRO A 207 3.82 -3.97 -8.73
C PRO A 207 4.16 -5.25 -9.50
N ALA A 208 3.64 -5.36 -10.72
CA ALA A 208 3.99 -6.46 -11.61
C ALA A 208 5.44 -6.33 -12.12
N GLY A 209 5.90 -5.08 -12.29
CA GLY A 209 7.23 -4.71 -12.78
C GLY A 209 8.32 -4.60 -11.69
N CYS A 210 9.25 -3.69 -11.94
CA CYS A 210 10.44 -3.47 -11.12
C CYS A 210 10.11 -2.78 -9.79
N GLY A 211 10.76 -3.24 -8.72
CA GLY A 211 10.65 -2.58 -7.44
C GLY A 211 11.38 -3.27 -6.29
N VAL A 212 11.14 -2.74 -5.09
CA VAL A 212 11.75 -3.16 -3.83
C VAL A 212 10.66 -3.52 -2.83
N TYR A 213 10.93 -4.46 -1.94
CA TYR A 213 10.03 -4.88 -0.88
C TYR A 213 10.77 -5.08 0.45
N VAL A 214 10.05 -4.92 1.55
CA VAL A 214 10.51 -5.20 2.92
C VAL A 214 9.60 -6.21 3.59
N PHE A 215 10.19 -7.17 4.28
CA PHE A 215 9.50 -8.04 5.21
C PHE A 215 9.70 -7.54 6.64
N TYR A 216 8.61 -7.42 7.37
CA TYR A 216 8.57 -7.06 8.78
C TYR A 216 8.05 -8.22 9.61
N GLY A 217 8.59 -8.37 10.81
CA GLY A 217 8.20 -9.36 11.79
C GLY A 217 7.23 -8.79 12.83
N GLU A 218 7.22 -9.41 14.01
CA GLU A 218 6.45 -8.91 15.15
C GLU A 218 6.94 -7.52 15.59
N GLY A 219 5.99 -6.67 16.01
CA GLY A 219 6.28 -5.29 16.42
C GLY A 219 6.81 -4.40 15.30
N ASP A 220 6.53 -4.72 14.03
CA ASP A 220 7.01 -3.99 12.85
C ASP A 220 8.54 -3.92 12.74
N ALA A 221 9.25 -4.92 13.27
CA ALA A 221 10.70 -5.03 13.15
C ALA A 221 11.12 -5.43 11.71
N PRO A 222 12.03 -4.70 11.03
CA PRO A 222 12.47 -5.05 9.69
C PRO A 222 13.32 -6.32 9.70
N LEU A 223 12.93 -7.32 8.90
CA LEU A 223 13.59 -8.62 8.81
C LEU A 223 14.50 -8.72 7.59
N TYR A 224 13.99 -8.27 6.44
CA TYR A 224 14.65 -8.43 5.15
C TYR A 224 14.18 -7.39 4.14
N VAL A 225 15.09 -6.83 3.35
CA VAL A 225 14.80 -6.00 2.18
C VAL A 225 15.24 -6.78 0.93
N GLY A 226 14.43 -6.78 -0.11
CA GLY A 226 14.80 -7.38 -1.40
C GLY A 226 14.28 -6.58 -2.58
N ARG A 227 14.86 -6.82 -3.75
CA ARG A 227 14.40 -6.26 -5.03
C ARG A 227 14.03 -7.33 -6.05
N SER A 228 13.31 -6.92 -7.10
CA SER A 228 13.00 -7.76 -8.26
C SER A 228 12.61 -6.92 -9.46
N VAL A 229 12.86 -7.43 -10.66
CA VAL A 229 12.25 -6.91 -11.91
C VAL A 229 10.81 -7.38 -12.10
N ARG A 230 10.35 -8.31 -11.25
CA ARG A 230 8.97 -8.81 -11.13
C ARG A 230 8.62 -8.96 -9.65
N VAL A 231 8.28 -7.86 -8.99
CA VAL A 231 8.11 -7.83 -7.52
C VAL A 231 7.01 -8.77 -7.06
N ARG A 232 5.82 -8.70 -7.67
CA ARG A 232 4.68 -9.58 -7.35
C ARG A 232 5.04 -11.07 -7.40
N GLN A 233 5.67 -11.51 -8.49
CA GLN A 233 6.08 -12.92 -8.64
C GLN A 233 7.13 -13.33 -7.59
N ARG A 234 8.04 -12.41 -7.25
CA ARG A 234 9.08 -12.65 -6.25
C ARG A 234 8.49 -12.78 -4.84
N LEU A 235 7.53 -11.92 -4.49
CA LEU A 235 6.80 -11.97 -3.23
C LEU A 235 6.03 -13.29 -3.09
N ARG A 236 5.29 -13.72 -4.13
CA ARG A 236 4.65 -15.04 -4.17
C ARG A 236 5.65 -16.16 -3.88
N THR A 237 6.80 -16.13 -4.54
CA THR A 237 7.83 -17.17 -4.34
C THR A 237 8.32 -17.24 -2.88
N HIS A 238 8.52 -16.08 -2.23
CA HIS A 238 8.97 -16.04 -0.84
C HIS A 238 7.89 -16.46 0.17
N LEU A 239 6.64 -16.08 -0.08
CA LEU A 239 5.56 -16.16 0.91
C LEU A 239 4.66 -17.39 0.71
N THR A 240 4.37 -17.75 -0.55
CA THR A 240 3.43 -18.82 -0.92
C THR A 240 4.06 -19.98 -1.72
N GLY A 241 5.27 -19.81 -2.25
CA GLY A 241 5.96 -20.82 -3.07
C GLY A 241 6.57 -22.00 -2.30
N GLU A 242 6.95 -23.06 -3.04
CA GLU A 242 7.72 -24.20 -2.51
C GLU A 242 9.09 -23.75 -1.99
N ARG A 243 9.40 -24.12 -0.74
CA ARG A 243 10.57 -23.60 -0.02
C ARG A 243 11.76 -24.51 -0.21
N ARG A 244 12.86 -23.94 -0.71
CA ARG A 244 14.07 -24.69 -1.11
C ARG A 244 15.19 -24.64 -0.07
N SER A 245 15.10 -23.75 0.93
CA SER A 245 16.10 -23.65 2.01
C SER A 245 15.51 -23.42 3.40
N SER A 246 16.21 -23.91 4.43
CA SER A 246 15.84 -23.72 5.84
C SER A 246 15.91 -22.25 6.29
N LYS A 247 16.76 -21.43 5.67
CA LYS A 247 16.84 -19.98 5.92
C LYS A 247 15.59 -19.25 5.42
N GLU A 248 15.13 -19.57 4.20
CA GLU A 248 13.91 -19.01 3.64
C GLU A 248 12.66 -19.45 4.41
N LEU A 249 12.64 -20.71 4.88
CA LEU A 249 11.56 -21.21 5.74
C LEU A 249 11.43 -20.39 7.02
N ARG A 250 12.54 -20.19 7.75
CA ARG A 250 12.56 -19.40 8.99
C ARG A 250 12.17 -17.94 8.76
N LEU A 251 12.72 -17.30 7.72
CA LEU A 251 12.37 -15.92 7.40
C LEU A 251 10.86 -15.79 7.19
N ALA A 252 10.28 -16.56 6.27
CA ALA A 252 8.87 -16.42 5.95
C ALA A 252 7.90 -16.96 7.02
N GLN A 253 8.38 -17.64 8.07
CA GLN A 253 7.59 -17.91 9.28
C GLN A 253 7.55 -16.72 10.26
N GLN A 254 8.53 -15.83 10.19
CA GLN A 254 8.61 -14.64 11.05
C GLN A 254 7.90 -13.44 10.43
N VAL A 255 7.70 -13.43 9.12
CA VAL A 255 7.04 -12.30 8.45
C VAL A 255 5.61 -12.17 8.96
N ARG A 256 5.24 -10.95 9.32
CA ARG A 256 3.90 -10.51 9.73
C ARG A 256 3.36 -9.41 8.83
N ARG A 257 4.23 -8.64 8.16
CA ARG A 257 3.84 -7.57 7.26
C ARG A 257 4.85 -7.43 6.12
N VAL A 258 4.36 -7.02 4.96
CA VAL A 258 5.18 -6.73 3.79
C VAL A 258 4.86 -5.33 3.29
N GLU A 259 5.88 -4.61 2.86
CA GLU A 259 5.76 -3.36 2.11
C GLU A 259 6.50 -3.49 0.79
N TRP A 260 6.12 -2.71 -0.20
CA TRP A 260 6.83 -2.61 -1.46
C TRP A 260 6.72 -1.22 -2.07
N ARG A 261 7.60 -0.95 -3.03
CA ARG A 261 7.63 0.29 -3.81
C ARG A 261 8.03 -0.02 -5.24
N ALA A 262 7.22 0.46 -6.20
CA ALA A 262 7.57 0.42 -7.61
C ALA A 262 8.73 1.38 -7.89
N THR A 263 9.64 1.01 -8.79
CA THR A 263 10.79 1.86 -9.13
C THR A 263 10.91 2.16 -10.61
N GLY A 264 9.99 1.71 -11.45
CA GLY A 264 10.03 1.95 -12.90
C GLY A 264 11.13 1.17 -13.65
N GLY A 265 12.27 0.89 -13.03
CA GLY A 265 13.32 0.07 -13.60
C GLY A 265 14.29 -0.51 -12.59
N GLU A 266 15.33 -1.17 -13.11
CA GLU A 266 16.29 -1.93 -12.31
C GLU A 266 17.28 -1.01 -11.56
N ILE A 267 17.66 0.12 -12.14
CA ILE A 267 18.62 1.05 -11.51
C ILE A 267 17.98 1.65 -10.26
N GLY A 268 16.73 2.09 -10.35
CA GLY A 268 15.93 2.56 -9.25
C GLY A 268 15.71 1.50 -8.17
N ALA A 269 15.50 0.23 -8.57
CA ALA A 269 15.37 -0.88 -7.63
C ALA A 269 16.68 -1.12 -6.85
N LEU A 270 17.84 -1.05 -7.53
CA LEU A 270 19.16 -1.17 -6.90
C LEU A 270 19.42 -0.04 -5.89
N LEU A 271 19.16 1.21 -6.28
CA LEU A 271 19.36 2.38 -5.43
C LEU A 271 18.43 2.37 -4.21
N THR A 272 17.15 2.07 -4.43
CA THR A 272 16.13 2.04 -3.37
C THR A 272 16.40 0.88 -2.38
N GLU A 273 16.80 -0.29 -2.86
CA GLU A 273 17.21 -1.41 -1.99
C GLU A 273 18.40 -1.03 -1.11
N ALA A 274 19.43 -0.42 -1.70
CA ALA A 274 20.62 0.01 -0.96
C ALA A 274 20.26 1.04 0.13
N GLN A 275 19.42 2.02 -0.20
CA GLN A 275 18.94 3.03 0.73
C GLN A 275 18.13 2.40 1.88
N TRP A 276 17.18 1.50 1.57
CA TRP A 276 16.36 0.82 2.58
C TRP A 276 17.18 -0.09 3.49
N ILE A 277 18.18 -0.81 2.97
CA ILE A 277 19.10 -1.60 3.80
C ILE A 277 19.91 -0.70 4.74
N ALA A 278 20.40 0.44 4.25
CA ALA A 278 21.18 1.38 5.07
C ALA A 278 20.34 2.00 6.20
N THR A 279 19.08 2.35 5.91
CA THR A 279 18.14 2.97 6.85
C THR A 279 17.57 1.97 7.84
N LEU A 280 17.03 0.83 7.37
CA LEU A 280 16.29 -0.13 8.19
C LEU A 280 17.19 -1.17 8.88
N ARG A 281 18.40 -1.38 8.36
CA ARG A 281 19.39 -2.36 8.87
C ARG A 281 18.81 -3.75 9.20
N PRO A 282 18.08 -4.38 8.25
CA PRO A 282 17.46 -5.69 8.48
C PRO A 282 18.51 -6.78 8.75
N PRO A 283 18.28 -7.68 9.74
CA PRO A 283 19.27 -8.65 10.18
C PRO A 283 19.55 -9.76 9.16
N HIS A 284 18.63 -10.02 8.22
CA HIS A 284 18.83 -11.07 7.21
C HIS A 284 19.50 -10.60 5.92
N ASN A 285 19.67 -9.29 5.73
CA ASN A 285 20.44 -8.74 4.62
C ASN A 285 21.93 -8.86 4.89
N ARG A 286 22.69 -9.10 3.82
CA ARG A 286 24.15 -9.02 3.89
C ARG A 286 24.54 -7.56 3.72
N VAL A 287 25.33 -7.04 4.66
CA VAL A 287 25.99 -5.75 4.49
C VAL A 287 27.15 -5.96 3.51
N PRO A 288 27.20 -5.22 2.38
CA PRO A 288 28.33 -5.27 1.48
C PRO A 288 29.61 -4.90 2.22
N ARG A 289 30.68 -5.69 2.08
CA ARG A 289 31.96 -5.34 2.68
C ARG A 289 32.58 -4.16 1.92
N VAL A 290 33.14 -3.24 2.68
CA VAL A 290 34.00 -2.17 2.15
C VAL A 290 35.39 -2.78 1.94
N GLY A 291 35.84 -2.79 0.70
CA GLY A 291 37.18 -3.20 0.28
C GLY A 291 38.14 -2.02 0.31
N ARG A 292 39.45 -2.31 0.30
CA ARG A 292 40.50 -1.27 0.28
C ARG A 292 40.49 -0.40 -0.98
N ALA A 293 39.87 -0.87 -2.06
CA ALA A 293 39.76 -0.15 -3.33
C ALA A 293 38.50 0.73 -3.43
N ASP A 294 37.61 0.67 -2.44
CA ASP A 294 36.43 1.53 -2.44
C ASP A 294 36.80 2.97 -2.11
N PRO A 295 36.28 3.96 -2.84
CA PRO A 295 36.48 5.35 -2.49
C PRO A 295 35.78 5.68 -1.17
N VAL A 296 36.43 6.50 -0.36
CA VAL A 296 35.81 7.15 0.82
C VAL A 296 35.03 8.40 0.37
N ASP A 297 35.50 9.03 -0.70
CA ASP A 297 34.86 10.13 -1.39
C ASP A 297 35.25 10.03 -2.88
N ALA A 298 34.28 10.21 -3.78
CA ALA A 298 34.50 10.19 -5.22
C ALA A 298 34.03 11.52 -5.81
N PRO A 299 34.78 12.12 -6.76
CA PRO A 299 34.41 13.40 -7.33
C PRO A 299 33.04 13.31 -8.01
N TRP A 300 32.22 14.32 -7.80
CA TRP A 300 30.93 14.46 -8.47
C TRP A 300 31.13 15.16 -9.82
N PRO A 301 30.80 14.53 -10.96
CA PRO A 301 31.16 15.06 -12.28
C PRO A 301 30.14 16.07 -12.85
N TYR A 302 29.10 16.42 -12.11
CA TYR A 302 28.03 17.32 -12.56
C TYR A 302 28.00 18.60 -11.72
N GLU A 303 27.55 19.71 -12.31
CA GLU A 303 27.47 21.01 -11.61
C GLU A 303 26.44 21.01 -10.46
N GLY A 304 25.45 20.12 -10.53
CA GLY A 304 24.41 19.98 -9.53
C GLY A 304 23.85 18.57 -9.48
N ALA A 305 22.68 18.42 -8.87
CA ALA A 305 21.96 17.16 -8.85
C ALA A 305 21.56 16.73 -10.25
N ILE A 306 21.46 15.42 -10.45
CA ILE A 306 21.00 14.81 -11.69
C ILE A 306 19.73 14.02 -11.45
N ALA A 307 18.91 13.92 -12.49
CA ALA A 307 17.82 12.96 -12.59
C ALA A 307 18.07 12.00 -13.76
N PHE A 308 17.66 10.75 -13.65
CA PHE A 308 17.51 9.86 -14.81
C PHE A 308 16.13 9.23 -14.82
N GLU A 309 15.64 8.93 -16.01
CA GLU A 309 14.30 8.42 -16.24
C GLU A 309 14.35 6.90 -16.41
N GLU A 310 13.51 6.18 -15.67
CA GLU A 310 13.16 4.80 -15.94
C GLU A 310 11.67 4.69 -16.29
N ARG A 311 11.34 3.75 -17.17
CA ARG A 311 9.96 3.52 -17.64
C ARG A 311 9.53 2.13 -17.26
N ASP A 312 8.41 2.04 -16.54
CA ASP A 312 7.80 0.76 -16.27
C ASP A 312 7.19 0.20 -17.56
N ALA A 313 7.78 -0.88 -18.07
CA ALA A 313 7.32 -1.53 -19.29
C ALA A 313 5.91 -2.15 -19.14
N SER A 314 5.43 -2.37 -17.91
CA SER A 314 4.13 -2.98 -17.62
C SER A 314 3.01 -1.95 -17.37
N GLU A 315 3.33 -0.78 -16.83
CA GLU A 315 2.33 0.23 -16.43
C GLU A 315 2.44 1.54 -17.23
N GLY A 316 3.49 1.72 -18.05
CA GLY A 316 3.69 2.91 -18.87
C GLY A 316 4.04 4.18 -18.07
N ALA A 317 4.16 4.07 -16.75
CA ALA A 317 4.55 5.16 -15.87
C ALA A 317 6.04 5.47 -15.99
N HIS A 318 6.35 6.77 -16.03
CA HIS A 318 7.71 7.29 -16.03
C HIS A 318 8.10 7.64 -14.59
N VAL A 319 9.31 7.24 -14.19
CA VAL A 319 9.84 7.51 -12.86
C VAL A 319 11.19 8.21 -13.01
N PHE A 320 11.34 9.36 -12.37
CA PHE A 320 12.57 10.14 -12.34
C PHE A 320 13.30 9.89 -11.03
N HIS A 321 14.49 9.32 -11.11
CA HIS A 321 15.35 9.05 -9.97
C HIS A 321 16.36 10.17 -9.78
N VAL A 322 16.43 10.71 -8.57
CA VAL A 322 17.25 11.89 -8.27
C VAL A 322 18.47 11.50 -7.46
N VAL A 323 19.63 11.98 -7.90
CA VAL A 323 20.92 11.72 -7.28
C VAL A 323 21.69 13.03 -7.19
N ASP A 324 22.24 13.33 -6.02
CA ASP A 324 23.14 14.46 -5.82
C ASP A 324 24.38 14.00 -5.08
N ARG A 325 25.57 14.33 -5.59
CA ARG A 325 26.86 14.02 -4.94
C ARG A 325 26.95 12.57 -4.44
N TRP A 326 26.63 11.64 -5.33
CA TRP A 326 26.60 10.19 -5.06
C TRP A 326 25.64 9.77 -3.94
N ARG A 327 24.60 10.55 -3.65
CA ARG A 327 23.54 10.21 -2.72
C ARG A 327 22.23 10.09 -3.45
N TYR A 328 21.52 8.99 -3.22
CA TYR A 328 20.19 8.80 -3.80
C TYR A 328 19.15 9.55 -2.97
N LEU A 329 18.46 10.52 -3.59
CA LEU A 329 17.47 11.38 -2.93
C LEU A 329 16.05 10.81 -3.00
N GLY A 330 15.80 9.85 -3.91
CA GLY A 330 14.50 9.22 -4.10
C GLY A 330 14.04 9.29 -5.55
N HIS A 331 12.74 9.14 -5.77
CA HIS A 331 12.14 9.21 -7.08
C HIS A 331 10.84 10.02 -7.09
N ALA A 332 10.46 10.50 -8.25
CA ALA A 332 9.23 11.26 -8.48
C ALA A 332 8.60 10.88 -9.84
N PRO A 333 7.28 11.04 -10.01
CA PRO A 333 6.60 10.75 -11.26
C PRO A 333 6.85 11.81 -12.35
N SER A 334 7.37 12.99 -11.98
CA SER A 334 7.64 14.10 -12.90
C SER A 334 8.98 14.77 -12.61
N LEU A 335 9.56 15.44 -13.61
CA LEU A 335 10.81 16.20 -13.44
C LEU A 335 10.63 17.42 -12.51
N ALA A 336 9.43 18.01 -12.49
CA ALA A 336 9.09 19.11 -11.60
C ALA A 336 9.12 18.65 -10.13
N GLU A 337 8.47 17.53 -9.81
CA GLU A 337 8.49 16.94 -8.47
C GLU A 337 9.88 16.40 -8.10
N ALA A 338 10.63 15.86 -9.07
CA ALA A 338 12.01 15.43 -8.88
C ALA A 338 12.90 16.59 -8.39
N SER A 339 12.70 17.80 -8.92
CA SER A 339 13.40 19.00 -8.47
C SER A 339 13.06 19.37 -7.01
N GLY A 340 11.84 19.04 -6.55
CA GLY A 340 11.41 19.23 -5.17
C GLY A 340 12.11 18.32 -4.16
N LEU A 341 12.74 17.23 -4.60
CA LEU A 341 13.53 16.34 -3.73
C LEU A 341 14.87 16.96 -3.30
N LEU A 342 15.26 18.10 -3.87
CA LEU A 342 16.48 18.83 -3.53
C LEU A 342 16.30 19.58 -2.20
N THR A 343 16.66 18.95 -1.08
CA THR A 343 16.62 19.62 0.22
C THR A 343 17.75 20.66 0.35
N PRO A 344 17.46 21.93 0.67
CA PRO A 344 18.50 22.92 0.97
C PRO A 344 19.32 22.50 2.19
N GLY A 345 20.66 22.51 2.09
CA GLY A 345 21.55 22.35 3.24
C GLY A 345 21.98 20.92 3.60
N THR A 346 21.59 19.90 2.82
CA THR A 346 22.16 18.55 3.03
C THR A 346 23.56 18.47 2.40
N GLN A 347 24.58 18.91 3.13
CA GLN A 347 25.93 18.39 2.95
C GLN A 347 25.93 16.93 3.48
N GLY A 348 25.46 16.01 2.65
CA GLY A 348 25.41 14.58 2.98
C GLY A 348 26.73 13.89 2.67
N LEU A 349 27.06 12.86 3.46
CA LEU A 349 28.19 11.97 3.27
C LEU A 349 28.00 11.12 2.00
N PHE A 350 29.10 10.88 1.29
CA PHE A 350 29.19 10.00 0.12
C PHE A 350 28.56 8.62 0.36
N GLU A 351 27.63 8.16 -0.51
CA GLU A 351 27.07 6.81 -0.43
C GLU A 351 27.80 5.87 -1.40
N LEU A 352 28.67 5.02 -0.85
CA LEU A 352 29.44 4.04 -1.63
C LEU A 352 28.55 3.13 -2.50
N SER A 353 27.39 2.71 -2.00
CA SER A 353 26.45 1.87 -2.75
C SER A 353 25.92 2.57 -4.00
N THR A 354 25.53 3.84 -3.87
CA THR A 354 25.04 4.68 -4.97
C THR A 354 26.13 4.89 -6.01
N TRP A 355 27.37 5.17 -5.59
CA TRP A 355 28.51 5.24 -6.50
C TRP A 355 28.76 3.92 -7.24
N ARG A 356 28.81 2.79 -6.52
CA ARG A 356 29.03 1.46 -7.13
C ARG A 356 27.97 1.12 -8.17
N ILE A 357 26.71 1.45 -7.88
CA ILE A 357 25.58 1.22 -8.79
C ILE A 357 25.74 2.12 -10.01
N LEU A 358 25.90 3.43 -9.82
CA LEU A 358 25.80 4.39 -10.92
C LEU A 358 27.06 4.50 -11.77
N GLN A 359 28.27 4.34 -11.21
CA GLN A 359 29.52 4.49 -11.98
C GLN A 359 29.52 3.62 -13.24
N SER A 360 29.11 2.35 -13.10
CA SER A 360 29.06 1.44 -14.24
C SER A 360 27.95 1.76 -15.25
N HIS A 361 26.85 2.37 -14.82
CA HIS A 361 25.73 2.73 -15.70
C HIS A 361 26.02 4.05 -16.44
N LEU A 362 26.60 5.03 -15.75
CA LEU A 362 27.08 6.27 -16.35
C LEU A 362 28.15 6.01 -17.42
N ALA A 363 29.11 5.12 -17.13
CA ALA A 363 30.13 4.72 -18.11
C ALA A 363 29.55 4.02 -19.35
N ARG A 364 28.35 3.41 -19.23
CA ARG A 364 27.62 2.76 -20.33
C ARG A 364 26.65 3.71 -21.04
N GLY A 365 26.67 5.00 -20.72
CA GLY A 365 25.86 6.01 -21.41
C GLY A 365 24.44 6.17 -20.85
N LEU A 366 24.22 5.91 -19.56
CA LEU A 366 22.97 6.29 -18.88
C LEU A 366 22.69 7.78 -19.13
N ARG A 367 21.54 8.09 -19.70
CA ARG A 367 21.12 9.47 -19.96
C ARG A 367 20.66 10.12 -18.67
N VAL A 368 21.20 11.29 -18.38
CA VAL A 368 20.90 12.06 -17.17
C VAL A 368 20.48 13.48 -17.56
N LEU A 369 19.65 14.07 -16.72
CA LEU A 369 19.17 15.44 -16.81
C LEU A 369 19.74 16.20 -15.62
N THR A 370 20.38 17.34 -15.86
CA THR A 370 20.82 18.21 -14.77
C THR A 370 19.61 18.93 -14.18
N LEU A 371 19.43 18.84 -12.87
CA LEU A 371 18.40 19.59 -12.16
C LEU A 371 18.97 20.96 -11.76
N GLY A 372 18.37 22.02 -12.28
CA GLY A 372 18.65 23.38 -11.81
C GLY A 372 18.14 23.54 -10.37
N ARG A 373 18.86 24.31 -9.55
CA ARG A 373 18.30 24.78 -8.27
C ARG A 373 17.05 25.60 -8.62
N ALA A 374 15.87 25.23 -8.11
CA ALA A 374 14.69 26.07 -8.27
C ALA A 374 15.08 27.50 -7.84
N PRO A 375 14.76 28.55 -8.62
CA PRO A 375 14.99 29.90 -8.16
C PRO A 375 14.28 30.03 -6.81
N ALA A 376 15.04 30.40 -5.78
CA ALA A 376 14.45 30.74 -4.50
C ALA A 376 13.33 31.74 -4.79
N GLU A 377 12.10 31.44 -4.35
CA GLU A 377 11.02 32.43 -4.38
C GLU A 377 11.59 33.73 -3.86
N SER A 378 11.64 34.73 -4.74
CA SER A 378 12.12 36.06 -4.43
C SER A 378 11.39 36.54 -3.19
N ASP A 379 12.13 36.82 -2.12
CA ASP A 379 11.61 37.43 -0.92
C ASP A 379 10.71 38.62 -1.32
N PRO A 380 9.40 38.60 -1.00
CA PRO A 380 8.50 39.68 -1.36
C PRO A 380 8.88 41.02 -0.70
N ARG A 381 9.90 41.04 0.19
CA ARG A 381 10.46 42.26 0.77
C ARG A 381 11.52 42.95 -0.10
N ALA A 382 12.04 42.31 -1.16
CA ALA A 382 13.06 42.92 -2.03
C ALA A 382 12.48 43.79 -3.16
N VAL A 383 11.17 43.73 -3.43
CA VAL A 383 10.53 44.53 -4.49
C VAL A 383 10.08 45.92 -4.00
N ALA A 384 10.05 46.16 -2.68
CA ALA A 384 9.61 47.44 -2.12
C ALA A 384 10.70 48.53 -2.02
N ALA A 385 11.97 48.22 -2.32
CA ALA A 385 13.08 49.16 -2.20
C ALA A 385 13.48 49.86 -3.53
N ALA A 386 12.87 49.50 -4.66
CA ALA A 386 13.22 50.06 -5.97
C ALA A 386 12.22 51.11 -6.50
N SER A 387 11.19 51.49 -5.73
CA SER A 387 10.16 52.46 -6.15
C SER A 387 10.13 53.75 -5.32
N ALA A 388 11.17 54.05 -4.54
CA ALA A 388 11.23 55.25 -3.68
C ALA A 388 12.28 56.30 -4.09
N ASP A 389 12.94 56.16 -5.24
CA ASP A 389 13.94 57.12 -5.74
C ASP A 389 13.53 57.81 -7.05
N ALA A 390 12.22 57.90 -7.30
CA ALA A 390 11.66 58.71 -8.39
C ALA A 390 10.44 59.49 -7.89
N ALA A 391 10.68 60.54 -7.10
CA ALA A 391 9.75 61.63 -6.84
C ALA A 391 10.53 62.95 -6.66
#